data_AF-A0A8J4GW72-F1
#
_entry.id   AF-A0A8J4GW72-F1
#
_cell.length_a   1.000
_cell.length_b   1.000
_cell.length_c   1.000
_cell.angle_alpha   90.00
_cell.angle_beta   90.00
_cell.angle_gamma   90.00
#
_symmetry.space_group_name_H-M   'P 1'
#
loop_
_entity.id
_entity.type
_entity.pdbx_description
1 polymer ?
#
loop_
_entity_poly.entity_id
_entity_poly.type
_entity_poly.pdbx_seq_one_letter_code
_entity_poly.pdbx_strand_id
1 'polypeptide(L)'
;MKHLALVLLVVLRAGGSWAYGGAAHDLFIDEDVSSAISPPPPDTPTVVGLSNDPPPPPDVPSSSGGEGLITGIVAMPPSPEPSSPQTPPSPNPPPSPPPSPPPSPRPPPPSPPSPPSPKPLPPSPRPPPSPRPPPPPRPPPPSPPPSPPFPPSPSPPPPRPPPPNPPPPS
;
A
#
# COMPACT_ATOMS: atom_id res chain seq x y z
N MET A 1 -32.63 28.97 -16.66
CA MET A 1 -31.57 28.67 -15.68
C MET A 1 -31.70 27.28 -15.04
N LYS A 2 -32.85 26.89 -14.47
CA LYS A 2 -33.01 25.60 -13.75
C LYS A 2 -32.84 24.34 -14.62
N HIS A 3 -33.22 24.39 -15.90
CA HIS A 3 -33.08 23.24 -16.80
C HIS A 3 -31.62 22.96 -17.20
N LEU A 4 -30.77 23.99 -17.28
CA LEU A 4 -29.34 23.79 -17.61
C LEU A 4 -28.61 23.01 -16.50
N ALA A 5 -28.92 23.30 -15.23
CA ALA A 5 -28.34 22.60 -14.09
C ALA A 5 -28.75 21.11 -14.03
N LEU A 6 -29.99 20.81 -14.39
CA LEU A 6 -30.47 19.42 -14.46
C LEU A 6 -29.80 18.63 -15.58
N VAL A 7 -29.63 19.23 -16.76
CA VAL A 7 -28.93 18.56 -17.87
C VAL A 7 -27.46 18.30 -17.51
N LEU A 8 -26.79 19.27 -16.88
CA LEU A 8 -25.39 19.10 -16.47
C LEU A 8 -25.21 18.00 -15.42
N LEU A 9 -26.14 17.88 -14.47
CA LEU A 9 -26.12 16.81 -13.47
C LEU A 9 -26.34 15.43 -14.10
N VAL A 10 -27.26 15.31 -15.07
CA VAL A 10 -27.51 14.05 -15.78
C VAL A 10 -26.31 13.64 -16.63
N VAL A 11 -25.67 14.59 -17.32
CA VAL A 11 -24.46 14.32 -18.11
C VAL A 11 -23.29 13.91 -17.22
N LEU A 12 -23.11 14.53 -16.05
CA LEU A 12 -22.06 14.15 -15.11
C LEU A 12 -22.28 12.75 -14.53
N ARG A 13 -23.53 12.39 -14.25
CA ARG A 13 -23.88 11.06 -13.69
C ARG A 13 -23.82 9.95 -14.74
N ALA A 14 -24.18 10.23 -15.98
CA ALA A 14 -24.13 9.25 -17.08
C ALA A 14 -22.72 9.11 -17.69
N GLY A 15 -21.94 10.20 -17.72
CA GLY A 15 -20.59 10.22 -18.30
C GLY A 15 -19.46 9.84 -17.33
N GLY A 16 -19.65 10.02 -16.02
CA GLY A 16 -18.60 9.77 -15.02
C GLY A 16 -18.25 8.30 -14.76
N SER A 17 -19.04 7.35 -15.28
CA SER A 17 -18.89 5.92 -14.93
C SER A 17 -17.94 5.12 -15.84
N TRP A 18 -17.40 5.73 -16.90
CA TRP A 18 -16.54 5.02 -17.88
C TRP A 18 -15.04 5.27 -17.66
N ALA A 19 -14.67 6.22 -16.81
CA ALA A 19 -13.27 6.64 -16.66
C ALA A 19 -12.52 5.97 -15.48
N TYR A 20 -13.17 5.13 -14.67
CA TYR A 20 -12.56 4.58 -13.45
C TYR A 20 -12.76 3.06 -13.22
N GLY A 21 -12.95 2.26 -14.28
CA GLY A 21 -13.26 0.83 -14.12
C GLY A 21 -12.66 -0.12 -15.16
N GLY A 22 -11.68 0.31 -15.96
CA GLY A 22 -11.23 -0.44 -17.15
C GLY A 22 -9.77 -0.87 -17.15
N ALA A 23 -9.16 -1.25 -16.02
CA ALA A 23 -7.74 -1.63 -16.00
C ALA A 23 -7.37 -2.84 -15.11
N ALA A 24 -8.29 -3.70 -14.69
CA ALA A 24 -7.91 -4.83 -13.82
C ALA A 24 -8.72 -6.13 -13.98
N HIS A 25 -9.26 -6.41 -15.16
CA HIS A 25 -9.92 -7.70 -15.42
C HIS A 25 -9.37 -8.36 -16.69
N ASP A 26 -8.12 -8.81 -16.59
CA ASP A 26 -7.45 -9.83 -17.40
C ASP A 26 -6.05 -9.97 -16.76
N LEU A 27 -5.56 -11.07 -16.20
CA LEU A 27 -5.85 -12.48 -16.35
C LEU A 27 -5.76 -13.19 -14.98
N PHE A 28 -6.78 -14.00 -14.68
CA PHE A 28 -6.58 -15.30 -14.05
C PHE A 28 -5.67 -16.13 -14.97
N ILE A 29 -4.56 -16.68 -14.48
CA ILE A 29 -4.19 -18.12 -14.47
C ILE A 29 -2.84 -18.17 -13.74
N ASP A 30 -2.86 -18.52 -12.46
CA ASP A 30 -1.85 -19.44 -11.92
C ASP A 30 -2.64 -20.35 -10.98
N GLU A 31 -2.95 -21.53 -11.52
CA GLU A 31 -3.58 -22.61 -10.80
C GLU A 31 -2.72 -22.99 -9.60
N ASP A 32 -3.41 -23.21 -8.48
CA ASP A 32 -3.28 -24.40 -7.66
C ASP A 32 -1.98 -25.21 -7.85
N VAL A 33 -1.15 -25.28 -6.80
CA VAL A 33 -0.71 -26.53 -6.17
C VAL A 33 0.58 -26.31 -5.34
N SER A 34 0.46 -26.70 -4.06
CA SER A 34 1.54 -27.17 -3.17
C SER A 34 2.56 -26.16 -2.63
N SER A 35 2.33 -25.72 -1.39
CA SER A 35 2.82 -26.50 -0.25
C SER A 35 2.47 -25.83 1.08
N ALA A 36 1.53 -26.44 1.78
CA ALA A 36 1.72 -26.90 3.15
C ALA A 36 2.84 -26.22 3.95
N ILE A 37 2.56 -25.04 4.50
CA ILE A 37 3.12 -24.67 5.79
C ILE A 37 1.95 -24.17 6.62
N SER A 38 1.08 -25.11 6.97
CA SER A 38 0.16 -24.92 8.09
C SER A 38 1.06 -24.86 9.33
N PRO A 39 1.27 -23.71 9.97
CA PRO A 39 2.00 -23.69 11.22
C PRO A 39 1.23 -24.58 12.21
N PRO A 40 1.94 -25.42 12.99
CA PRO A 40 1.31 -26.32 13.94
C PRO A 40 0.44 -25.53 14.92
N PRO A 41 -0.68 -26.10 15.41
CA PRO A 41 -1.41 -25.48 16.50
C PRO A 41 -0.45 -25.35 17.70
N PRO A 42 -0.23 -24.16 18.28
CA PRO A 42 0.54 -24.06 19.51
C PRO A 42 -0.26 -24.75 20.62
N ASP A 43 0.25 -25.95 20.93
CA ASP A 43 0.04 -26.82 22.06
C ASP A 43 -0.95 -26.29 23.10
N THR A 44 -2.13 -26.91 23.10
CA THR A 44 -2.94 -27.03 24.30
C THR A 44 -2.04 -27.59 25.40
N PRO A 45 -1.86 -26.91 26.55
CA PRO A 45 -1.13 -27.51 27.65
C PRO A 45 -1.89 -28.77 28.07
N THR A 46 -1.29 -29.91 27.74
CA THR A 46 -1.56 -31.22 28.30
C THR A 46 -1.57 -31.05 29.81
N VAL A 47 -2.76 -31.09 30.40
CA VAL A 47 -2.95 -31.25 31.84
C VAL A 47 -2.50 -32.67 32.17
N VAL A 48 -1.19 -32.84 32.30
CA VAL A 48 -0.63 -34.00 32.98
C VAL A 48 -1.09 -33.86 34.41
N GLY A 49 -2.04 -34.72 34.78
CA GLY A 49 -2.48 -34.89 36.15
C GLY A 49 -1.26 -35.09 37.04
N LEU A 50 -0.96 -34.09 37.85
CA LEU A 50 -0.11 -34.27 39.02
C LEU A 50 -0.90 -35.20 39.94
N SER A 51 -0.55 -36.48 39.91
CA SER A 51 -0.92 -37.46 40.92
C SER A 51 -0.58 -36.88 42.30
N ASN A 52 -1.63 -36.50 43.03
CA ASN A 52 -1.55 -36.19 44.45
C ASN A 52 -1.64 -37.50 45.23
N ASP A 53 -0.60 -38.33 45.15
CA ASP A 53 -0.36 -39.33 46.19
C ASP A 53 0.33 -38.60 47.36
N PRO A 54 -0.31 -38.46 48.53
CA PRO A 54 0.32 -37.81 49.67
C PRO A 54 1.51 -38.67 50.15
N PRO A 55 2.65 -38.06 50.50
CA PRO A 55 3.81 -38.78 50.99
C PRO A 55 3.48 -39.50 52.32
N PRO A 56 4.04 -40.68 52.58
CA PRO A 56 3.87 -41.35 53.88
C PRO A 56 4.39 -40.43 55.00
N PRO A 57 3.69 -40.35 56.15
CA PRO A 57 4.08 -39.48 57.23
C PRO A 57 5.47 -39.87 57.77
N PRO A 58 6.28 -38.89 58.18
CA PRO A 58 7.62 -39.13 58.70
C PRO A 58 7.55 -39.89 60.03
N ASP A 59 8.35 -40.96 60.14
CA ASP A 59 8.63 -41.65 61.40
C ASP A 59 9.26 -40.67 62.38
N VAL A 60 8.47 -40.13 63.32
CA VAL A 60 9.00 -39.32 64.42
C VAL A 60 9.26 -40.21 65.63
N PRO A 61 10.51 -40.22 66.13
CA PRO A 61 10.99 -41.17 67.11
C PRO A 61 10.40 -40.91 68.50
N SER A 62 10.00 -42.01 69.15
CA SER A 62 9.81 -42.09 70.59
C SER A 62 11.02 -41.52 71.33
N SER A 63 10.82 -40.41 72.02
CA SER A 63 11.70 -39.95 73.09
C SER A 63 10.82 -39.21 74.09
N SER A 64 10.42 -39.85 75.19
CA SER A 64 11.20 -40.15 76.39
C SER A 64 11.39 -38.93 77.29
N GLY A 65 11.11 -39.15 78.57
CA GLY A 65 11.69 -38.41 79.66
C GLY A 65 10.76 -37.42 80.35
N GLY A 66 10.58 -37.62 81.65
CA GLY A 66 10.01 -36.64 82.57
C GLY A 66 8.79 -37.17 83.32
N GLU A 67 8.91 -38.24 84.11
CA GLU A 67 9.35 -38.18 85.51
C GLU A 67 8.41 -37.37 86.40
N GLY A 68 7.69 -38.08 87.28
CA GLY A 68 6.93 -37.45 88.34
C GLY A 68 5.86 -38.36 88.91
N LEU A 69 6.27 -39.23 89.85
CA LEU A 69 5.61 -39.43 91.14
C LEU A 69 4.08 -39.30 91.15
N ILE A 70 3.37 -40.39 91.45
CA ILE A 70 2.45 -40.45 92.60
C ILE A 70 2.09 -41.91 92.91
N THR A 71 2.35 -42.22 94.17
CA THR A 71 2.05 -43.40 94.96
C THR A 71 0.56 -43.79 94.93
N GLY A 72 0.29 -45.09 94.73
CA GLY A 72 -0.73 -45.86 95.44
C GLY A 72 -2.20 -45.49 95.23
N ILE A 73 -2.93 -46.34 94.50
CA ILE A 73 -4.09 -47.14 94.95
C ILE A 73 -4.42 -48.08 93.77
N VAL A 74 -4.30 -49.39 93.97
CA VAL A 74 -4.70 -50.40 92.99
C VAL A 74 -6.22 -50.50 93.00
N ALA A 75 -6.88 -49.67 92.20
CA ALA A 75 -8.27 -49.86 91.82
C ALA A 75 -8.28 -50.60 90.47
N MET A 76 -8.79 -51.83 90.45
CA MET A 76 -9.12 -52.50 89.18
C MET A 76 -10.20 -51.66 88.49
N PRO A 77 -9.92 -51.08 87.31
CA PRO A 77 -10.96 -50.36 86.59
C PRO A 77 -12.03 -51.36 86.11
N PRO A 78 -13.33 -51.00 86.17
CA PRO A 78 -14.38 -51.79 85.57
C PRO A 78 -14.09 -51.95 84.06
N SER A 79 -14.41 -53.13 83.53
CA SER A 79 -14.23 -53.45 82.11
C SER A 79 -14.84 -52.33 81.24
N PRO A 80 -14.07 -51.66 80.37
CA PRO A 80 -14.60 -50.58 79.57
C PRO A 80 -15.62 -51.16 78.60
N GLU A 81 -16.85 -50.67 78.75
CA GLU A 81 -17.93 -50.80 77.78
C GLU A 81 -17.38 -50.49 76.36
N PRO A 82 -17.75 -51.26 75.32
CA PRO A 82 -17.27 -50.99 73.97
C PRO A 82 -17.63 -49.55 73.60
N SER A 83 -16.59 -48.70 73.57
CA SER A 83 -16.75 -47.28 73.29
C SER A 83 -17.40 -47.14 71.92
N SER A 84 -18.57 -46.50 71.89
CA SER A 84 -19.29 -46.23 70.66
C SER A 84 -18.34 -45.51 69.69
N PRO A 85 -18.36 -45.86 68.39
CA PRO A 85 -17.43 -45.31 67.41
C PRO A 85 -17.52 -43.78 67.46
N GLN A 86 -16.42 -43.13 67.84
CA GLN A 86 -16.29 -41.69 67.72
C GLN A 86 -16.52 -41.35 66.26
N THR A 87 -17.58 -40.59 65.97
CA THR A 87 -17.76 -39.99 64.65
C THR A 87 -16.53 -39.15 64.36
N PRO A 88 -15.83 -39.37 63.24
CA PRO A 88 -14.62 -38.64 62.92
C PRO A 88 -14.91 -37.13 62.86
N PRO A 89 -13.95 -36.28 63.27
CA PRO A 89 -14.13 -34.84 63.20
C PRO A 89 -14.49 -34.41 61.78
N SER A 90 -15.46 -33.51 61.68
CA SER A 90 -15.88 -32.94 60.39
C SER A 90 -14.67 -32.29 59.71
N PRO A 91 -14.35 -32.63 58.46
CA PRO A 91 -13.18 -32.06 57.79
C PRO A 91 -13.36 -30.55 57.65
N ASN A 92 -12.27 -29.80 57.87
CA ASN A 92 -12.27 -28.36 57.65
C ASN A 92 -12.66 -28.04 56.20
N PRO A 93 -13.42 -26.95 55.98
CA PRO A 93 -13.72 -26.51 54.64
C PRO A 93 -12.41 -26.23 53.88
N PRO A 94 -12.34 -26.58 52.59
CA PRO A 94 -11.14 -26.32 51.80
C PRO A 94 -10.85 -24.81 51.73
N PRO A 95 -9.58 -24.41 51.67
CA PRO A 95 -9.22 -23.01 51.53
C PRO A 95 -9.85 -22.43 50.25
N SER A 96 -10.28 -21.17 50.34
CA SER A 96 -10.84 -20.46 49.18
C SER A 96 -9.78 -20.36 48.08
N PRO A 97 -10.17 -20.54 46.81
CA PRO A 97 -9.22 -20.44 45.70
C PRO A 97 -8.63 -19.03 45.62
N PRO A 98 -7.38 -18.90 45.15
CA PRO A 98 -6.76 -17.60 44.95
C PRO A 98 -7.56 -16.78 43.92
N PRO A 99 -7.58 -15.44 44.03
CA PRO A 99 -8.22 -14.59 43.05
C PRO A 99 -7.59 -14.79 41.67
N SER A 100 -8.41 -14.77 40.63
CA SER A 100 -7.95 -14.89 39.25
C SER A 100 -7.01 -13.73 38.89
N PRO A 101 -5.92 -14.00 38.13
CA PRO A 101 -5.04 -12.94 37.67
C PRO A 101 -5.82 -11.94 36.80
N PRO A 102 -5.42 -10.66 36.81
CA PRO A 102 -6.02 -9.66 35.93
C PRO A 102 -5.79 -10.06 34.46
N PRO A 103 -6.70 -9.67 33.56
CA PRO A 103 -6.53 -9.93 32.13
C PRO A 103 -5.26 -9.24 31.61
N SER A 104 -4.54 -9.94 30.73
CA SER A 104 -3.35 -9.39 30.08
C SER A 104 -3.68 -8.13 29.28
N PRO A 105 -2.80 -7.12 29.26
CA PRO A 105 -2.99 -5.93 28.45
C PRO A 105 -3.12 -6.32 26.97
N ARG A 106 -4.15 -5.78 26.31
CA ARG A 106 -4.34 -5.98 24.88
C ARG A 106 -3.21 -5.26 24.13
N PRO A 107 -2.56 -5.90 23.14
CA PRO A 107 -1.56 -5.21 22.33
C PRO A 107 -2.19 -4.00 21.63
N PRO A 108 -1.43 -2.92 21.41
CA PRO A 108 -1.92 -1.78 20.66
C PRO A 108 -2.32 -2.22 19.25
N PRO A 109 -3.29 -1.54 18.62
CA PRO A 109 -3.60 -1.79 17.22
C PRO A 109 -2.34 -1.53 16.37
N PRO A 110 -2.16 -2.29 15.28
CA PRO A 110 -1.09 -1.99 14.33
C PRO A 110 -1.26 -0.56 13.80
N SER A 111 -0.15 0.15 13.64
CA SER A 111 -0.14 1.45 12.98
C SER A 111 -0.75 1.32 11.58
N PRO A 112 -1.57 2.29 11.13
CA PRO A 112 -2.05 2.29 9.76
C PRO A 112 -0.85 2.32 8.81
N PRO A 113 -0.96 1.74 7.60
CA PRO A 113 0.07 1.87 6.58
C PRO A 113 0.31 3.35 6.29
N SER A 114 1.58 3.73 6.13
CA SER A 114 1.94 5.07 5.68
C SER A 114 1.22 5.37 4.36
N PRO A 115 0.75 6.61 4.15
CA PRO A 115 0.19 6.99 2.87
C PRO A 115 1.23 6.74 1.76
N PRO A 116 0.79 6.36 0.55
CA PRO A 116 1.71 6.23 -0.58
C PRO A 116 2.44 7.56 -0.79
N SER A 117 3.75 7.50 -1.00
CA SER A 117 4.52 8.67 -1.36
C SER A 117 3.90 9.34 -2.58
N PRO A 118 3.78 10.69 -2.60
CA PRO A 118 3.26 11.38 -3.77
C PRO A 118 4.09 11.00 -4.98
N LYS A 119 3.41 10.57 -6.05
CA LYS A 119 4.07 10.31 -7.33
C LYS A 119 4.81 11.58 -7.75
N PRO A 120 6.10 11.50 -8.14
CA PRO A 120 6.82 12.65 -8.66
C PRO A 120 5.99 13.30 -9.77
N LEU A 121 5.81 14.62 -9.68
CA LEU A 121 5.18 15.35 -10.78
C LEU A 121 6.03 15.15 -12.05
N PRO A 122 5.40 14.96 -13.21
CA PRO A 122 6.16 14.94 -14.46
C PRO A 122 6.95 16.26 -14.58
N PRO A 123 8.14 16.23 -15.22
CA PRO A 123 8.88 17.44 -15.48
C PRO A 123 7.99 18.41 -16.27
N SER A 124 8.07 19.71 -15.96
CA SER A 124 7.36 20.71 -16.73
C SER A 124 7.79 20.63 -18.21
N PRO A 125 6.85 20.75 -19.17
CA PRO A 125 7.20 20.78 -20.57
C PRO A 125 8.21 21.91 -20.81
N ARG A 126 9.26 21.63 -21.59
CA ARG A 126 10.18 22.69 -22.01
C ARG A 126 9.38 23.73 -22.79
N PRO A 127 9.60 25.03 -22.55
CA PRO A 127 9.00 26.07 -23.38
C PRO A 127 9.43 25.84 -24.84
N PRO A 128 8.57 26.16 -25.81
CA PRO A 128 8.95 26.11 -27.22
C PRO A 128 10.16 27.03 -27.45
N PRO A 129 11.04 26.71 -28.41
CA PRO A 129 12.12 27.62 -28.78
C PRO A 129 11.52 28.95 -29.26
N SER A 130 12.17 30.06 -28.91
CA SER A 130 11.78 31.37 -29.44
C SER A 130 11.82 31.35 -30.98
N PRO A 131 10.85 31.99 -31.66
CA PRO A 131 10.88 32.11 -33.11
C PRO A 131 12.19 32.76 -33.55
N ARG A 132 12.82 32.22 -34.60
CA ARG A 132 13.97 32.87 -35.21
C ARG A 132 13.55 34.23 -35.77
N PRO A 133 14.34 35.30 -35.58
CA PRO A 133 14.09 36.56 -36.27
C PRO A 133 14.11 36.34 -37.78
N PRO A 134 13.32 37.11 -38.56
CA PRO A 134 13.39 37.05 -40.01
C PRO A 134 14.81 37.38 -40.48
N PRO A 135 15.27 36.83 -41.61
CA PRO A 135 16.53 37.23 -42.20
C PRO A 135 16.48 38.74 -42.52
N PRO A 136 17.62 39.44 -42.48
CA PRO A 136 17.67 40.83 -42.91
C PRO A 136 17.21 40.96 -44.37
N PRO A 137 16.62 42.11 -44.77
CA PRO A 137 16.26 42.36 -46.16
C PRO A 137 17.50 42.22 -47.05
N ARG A 138 17.31 41.61 -48.23
CA ARG A 138 18.37 41.54 -49.23
C ARG A 138 18.72 42.95 -49.70
N PRO A 139 20.00 43.27 -49.94
CA PRO A 139 20.36 44.53 -50.58
C PRO A 139 19.70 44.62 -51.96
N PRO A 140 19.38 45.84 -52.44
CA PRO A 140 18.87 46.02 -53.79
C PRO A 140 19.89 45.53 -54.82
N PRO A 141 19.46 45.03 -55.99
CA PRO A 141 20.38 44.70 -57.06
C PRO A 141 21.18 45.95 -57.48
N PRO A 142 22.41 45.78 -57.99
CA PRO A 142 23.16 46.89 -58.56
C PRO A 142 22.35 47.52 -59.71
N SER A 143 22.50 48.84 -59.90
CA SER A 143 21.89 49.52 -61.04
C SER A 143 22.42 48.93 -62.35
N PRO A 144 21.59 48.78 -63.39
CA PRO A 144 22.08 48.37 -64.70
C PRO A 144 23.12 49.38 -65.20
N PRO A 145 24.11 48.94 -66.02
CA PRO A 145 25.02 49.87 -66.67
C PRO A 145 24.24 50.85 -67.56
N PRO A 146 24.76 52.07 -67.79
CA PRO A 146 24.15 53.01 -68.71
C PRO A 146 24.02 52.38 -70.10
N SER A 147 22.91 52.65 -70.79
CA SER A 147 22.72 52.18 -72.17
C SER A 147 23.83 52.74 -73.07
N PRO A 148 24.33 51.94 -74.04
CA PRO A 148 25.26 52.48 -75.03
C PRO A 148 24.58 53.60 -75.83
N PRO A 149 25.35 54.56 -76.37
CA PRO A 149 24.82 55.57 -77.26
C PRO A 149 24.14 54.90 -78.47
N PHE A 150 23.04 55.49 -78.93
CA PHE A 150 22.38 55.02 -80.15
C PHE A 150 23.34 55.09 -81.34
N PRO A 151 23.36 54.09 -82.24
CA PRO A 151 24.11 54.21 -83.47
C PRO A 151 23.56 55.39 -84.29
N PRO A 152 24.41 56.05 -85.10
CA PRO A 152 23.95 57.09 -86.01
C PRO A 152 22.86 56.53 -86.94
N SER A 153 21.84 57.34 -87.23
CA SER A 153 20.79 56.96 -88.17
C SER A 153 21.40 56.63 -89.54
N PRO A 154 20.91 55.60 -90.24
CA PRO A 154 21.38 55.32 -91.60
C PRO A 154 21.14 56.53 -92.49
N SER A 155 22.10 56.84 -93.36
CA SER A 155 21.91 57.88 -94.36
C SER A 155 20.73 57.49 -95.28
N PRO A 156 19.89 58.45 -95.70
CA PRO A 156 18.83 58.18 -96.66
C PRO A 156 19.44 57.61 -97.95
N PRO A 157 18.74 56.70 -98.66
CA PRO A 157 19.22 56.20 -99.93
C PRO A 157 19.40 57.36 -100.93
N PRO A 158 20.37 57.27 -101.85
CA PRO A 158 20.51 58.28 -102.88
C PRO A 158 19.21 58.39 -103.70
N PRO A 159 18.88 59.59 -104.21
CA PRO A 159 17.72 59.76 -105.08
C PRO A 159 17.83 58.82 -106.29
N ARG A 160 16.70 58.20 -106.67
CA ARG A 160 16.66 57.35 -107.86
C ARG A 160 16.96 58.20 -109.10
N PRO A 161 17.79 57.71 -110.03
CA PRO A 161 18.00 58.41 -111.29
C PRO A 161 16.66 58.53 -112.05
N PRO A 162 16.48 59.59 -112.85
CA PRO A 162 15.28 59.73 -113.68
C PRO A 162 15.18 58.55 -114.67
N PRO A 163 13.94 58.13 -115.04
CA PRO A 163 13.76 57.09 -116.04
C PRO A 163 14.34 57.54 -117.40
N PRO A 164 14.85 56.61 -118.23
CA PRO A 164 15.34 56.93 -119.56
C PRO A 164 14.21 57.51 -120.43
N ASN A 165 14.57 58.41 -121.34
CA ASN A 165 13.62 58.97 -122.31
C ASN A 165 13.07 57.84 -123.21
N PRO A 166 11.77 57.88 -123.56
CA PRO A 166 11.20 56.91 -124.49
C PRO A 166 11.88 57.01 -125.87
N PRO A 167 12.00 55.90 -126.62
CA PRO A 167 12.57 55.93 -127.96
C PRO A 167 11.70 56.76 -128.92
N PRO A 168 12.29 57.35 -129.98
CA PRO A 168 11.53 58.10 -130.97
C PRO A 168 10.54 57.19 -131.74
N PRO A 169 9.37 57.72 -132.17
CA PRO A 169 8.41 56.96 -132.97
C PRO A 169 9.00 56.53 -134.32
N SER A 170 8.66 55.33 -134.78
CA SER A 170 9.11 54.75 -136.06
C SER A 170 8.33 55.26 -137.26
#